data_AF-A0A9D8SIL7-F1
#
_entry.id   AF-A0A9D8SIL7-F1
#
_cell.length_a   1.000
_cell.length_b   1.000
_cell.length_c   1.000
_cell.angle_alpha   90.00
_cell.angle_beta   90.00
_cell.angle_gamma   90.00
#
_symmetry.space_group_name_H-M   'P 1'
#
loop_
_entity.id
_entity.type
_entity.pdbx_description
1 polymer ?
#
loop_
_entity_poly.entity_id
_entity_poly.type
_entity_poly.pdbx_seq_one_letter_code
_entity_poly.pdbx_strand_id
1 'polypeptide(L)'
;MPTELHEIVSRIQEDLKQKGIFSLLESKECPHLDGVWGGGTSAVLAALAKQKPDCTIVVLTPTQKETQNILDDFPLFDSRPILPFPWQNR
;
A
#
# COMPACT_ATOMS: atom_id res chain seq x y z
N MET A 1 5.09 13.58 -10.12
CA MET A 1 3.99 13.51 -9.13
C MET A 1 3.84 14.87 -8.47
N PRO A 2 2.61 15.30 -8.11
CA PRO A 2 2.39 16.53 -7.35
C PRO A 2 3.10 16.46 -5.98
N THR A 3 3.72 17.56 -5.54
CA THR A 3 4.48 17.65 -4.29
C THR A 3 3.68 17.20 -3.06
N GLU A 4 2.38 17.49 -3.04
CA GLU A 4 1.48 17.17 -1.92
C GLU A 4 1.30 15.66 -1.69
N LEU A 5 1.19 14.86 -2.76
CA LEU A 5 1.04 13.40 -2.63
C LEU A 5 2.32 12.74 -2.14
N HIS A 6 3.48 13.30 -2.50
CA HIS A 6 4.76 12.83 -1.99
C HIS A 6 4.87 13.05 -0.47
N GLU A 7 4.46 14.22 0.01
CA GLU A 7 4.44 14.53 1.45
C GLU A 7 3.52 13.59 2.23
N ILE A 8 2.35 13.25 1.67
CA ILE A 8 1.43 12.29 2.30
C ILE A 8 2.09 10.93 2.47
N VAL A 9 2.75 10.41 1.43
CA VAL A 9 3.43 9.11 1.51
C VAL A 9 4.57 9.14 2.54
N SER A 10 5.37 10.21 2.56
CA SER A 10 6.46 10.36 3.53
C SER A 10 5.95 10.41 4.97
N ARG A 11 4.87 11.16 5.25
CA ARG A 11 4.24 11.20 6.58
C ARG A 11 3.69 9.84 7.00
N ILE A 12 3.08 9.10 6.07
CA ILE A 12 2.61 7.74 6.34
C ILE A 12 3.79 6.82 6.65
N GLN A 13 4.91 6.91 5.91
CA GLN A 13 6.10 6.13 6.22
C GLN A 13 6.63 6.41 7.64
N GLU A 14 6.66 7.67 8.06
CA GLU A 14 7.05 8.05 9.42
C GLU A 14 6.10 7.47 10.47
N ASP A 15 4.78 7.56 10.25
CA ASP A 15 3.77 6.99 11.16
C ASP A 15 3.89 5.46 11.26
N LEU A 16 4.03 4.76 10.14
CA LEU A 16 4.24 3.31 10.10
C LEU A 16 5.53 2.91 10.83
N LYS A 17 6.59 3.73 10.72
CA LYS A 17 7.84 3.53 11.44
C LYS A 17 7.67 3.73 12.95
N GLN A 18 6.96 4.78 13.38
CA GLN A 18 6.68 5.04 14.80
C GLN A 18 5.81 3.93 15.41
N LYS A 19 4.87 3.39 14.64
CA LYS A 19 4.03 2.24 15.02
C LYS A 19 4.77 0.89 14.97
N GLY A 20 6.04 0.88 14.56
CA GLY A 20 6.86 -0.34 14.52
C GLY A 20 6.47 -1.33 13.43
N ILE A 21 5.65 -0.94 12.45
CA ILE A 21 5.09 -1.82 11.42
C ILE A 21 6.21 -2.49 10.62
N PHE A 22 7.23 -1.73 10.22
CA PHE A 22 8.36 -2.29 9.47
C PHE A 22 9.17 -3.31 10.28
N SER A 23 9.35 -3.08 11.58
CA SER A 23 10.04 -4.02 12.47
C SER A 23 9.25 -5.32 12.63
N LEU A 24 7.92 -5.22 12.75
CA LEU A 24 7.03 -6.39 12.83
C LEU A 24 7.03 -7.21 11.53
N LEU A 25 7.07 -6.54 10.37
CA LEU A 25 7.21 -7.24 9.09
C LEU A 25 8.55 -7.99 8.98
N GLU A 26 9.63 -7.44 9.54
CA GLU A 26 10.95 -8.09 9.58
C GLU A 26 11.00 -9.27 10.53
N SER A 27 10.25 -9.25 11.64
CA SER A 27 10.08 -10.39 12.53
C SER A 27 9.11 -11.46 12.01
N LYS A 28 8.59 -11.29 10.78
CA LYS A 28 7.57 -12.16 10.15
C LYS A 28 6.24 -12.19 10.93
N GLU A 29 5.98 -11.13 11.69
CA GLU A 29 4.68 -10.93 12.32
C GLU A 29 3.68 -10.31 11.34
N CYS A 30 2.40 -10.37 11.69
CA CYS A 30 1.31 -9.81 10.90
C CYS A 30 0.78 -8.54 11.61
N PRO A 31 1.40 -7.37 11.37
CA PRO A 31 0.94 -6.14 12.01
C PRO A 31 -0.47 -5.78 11.54
N HIS A 32 -1.30 -5.33 12.49
CA HIS A 32 -2.62 -4.79 12.20
C HIS A 32 -2.58 -3.26 12.10
N LEU A 33 -3.26 -2.71 11.11
CA LEU A 33 -3.38 -1.26 10.91
C LEU A 33 -4.85 -0.88 10.95
N ASP A 34 -5.26 -0.27 12.06
CA ASP A 34 -6.57 0.32 12.21
C ASP A 34 -6.63 1.73 11.61
N GLY A 35 -7.83 2.17 11.25
CA GLY A 35 -8.08 3.56 10.88
C GLY A 35 -7.56 3.97 9.51
N VAL A 36 -7.42 3.02 8.58
CA VAL A 36 -7.10 3.32 7.17
C VAL A 36 -8.41 3.51 6.41
N TRP A 37 -8.69 4.74 5.97
CA TRP A 37 -9.94 5.09 5.28
C TRP A 37 -9.67 5.71 3.90
N GLY A 38 -10.61 5.51 2.97
CA GLY A 38 -10.56 6.09 1.62
C GLY A 38 -9.28 5.72 0.84
N GLY A 39 -8.70 6.69 0.14
CA GLY A 39 -7.42 6.53 -0.58
C GLY A 39 -6.19 6.27 0.34
N GLY A 40 -6.39 6.23 1.66
CA GLY A 40 -5.35 5.91 2.64
C GLY A 40 -4.74 4.53 2.42
N THR A 41 -5.50 3.55 1.93
CA THR A 41 -4.98 2.20 1.63
C THR A 41 -3.90 2.25 0.55
N SER A 42 -4.15 2.96 -0.54
CA SER A 42 -3.20 3.12 -1.65
C SER A 42 -1.94 3.88 -1.22
N ALA A 43 -2.09 4.88 -0.34
CA ALA A 43 -0.97 5.62 0.21
C ALA A 43 -0.11 4.77 1.18
N VAL A 44 -0.75 3.91 2.01
CA VAL A 44 -0.05 2.92 2.85
C VAL A 44 0.68 1.88 1.99
N LEU A 45 0.05 1.39 0.92
CA LEU A 45 0.69 0.49 -0.03
C LEU A 45 1.91 1.13 -0.68
N ALA A 46 1.81 2.39 -1.11
CA ALA A 46 2.94 3.14 -1.65
C ALA A 46 4.06 3.32 -0.62
N ALA A 47 3.72 3.63 0.64
CA ALA A 47 4.68 3.75 1.73
C ALA A 47 5.44 2.42 1.99
N LEU A 48 4.71 1.31 2.06
CA LEU A 48 5.26 -0.04 2.20
C LEU A 48 6.16 -0.41 1.03
N ALA A 49 5.67 -0.16 -0.18
CA ALA A 49 6.42 -0.40 -1.40
C ALA A 49 7.74 0.39 -1.35
N LYS A 50 7.73 1.68 -1.03
CA LYS A 50 8.95 2.51 -1.02
C LYS A 50 9.97 2.05 0.02
N GLN A 51 9.49 1.54 1.15
CA GLN A 51 10.37 1.00 2.18
C GLN A 51 11.05 -0.31 1.77
N LYS A 52 10.41 -1.10 0.90
CA LYS A 52 10.91 -2.41 0.44
C LYS A 52 10.92 -2.43 -1.10
N PRO A 53 11.84 -1.70 -1.75
CA PRO A 53 11.87 -1.58 -3.21
C PRO A 53 12.07 -2.92 -3.93
N ASP A 54 12.76 -3.87 -3.29
CA ASP A 54 13.09 -5.19 -3.84
C ASP A 54 12.04 -6.28 -3.49
N CYS A 55 10.92 -5.90 -2.87
CA CYS A 55 9.87 -6.85 -2.50
C CYS A 55 8.66 -6.75 -3.43
N THR A 56 8.13 -7.91 -3.81
CA THR A 56 6.79 -7.99 -4.41
C THR A 56 5.75 -7.90 -3.31
N ILE A 57 4.82 -6.96 -3.43
CA ILE A 57 3.69 -6.83 -2.51
C ILE A 57 2.47 -7.47 -3.16
N VAL A 58 1.87 -8.43 -2.46
CA VAL A 58 0.59 -9.03 -2.84
C VAL A 58 -0.50 -8.37 -2.00
N VAL A 59 -1.49 -7.77 -2.67
CA VAL A 59 -2.62 -7.12 -2.01
C VAL A 59 -3.84 -8.00 -2.18
N LEU A 60 -4.44 -8.40 -1.07
CA LEU A 60 -5.69 -9.15 -1.04
C LEU A 60 -6.82 -8.21 -0.62
N THR A 61 -7.81 -8.05 -1.48
CA THR A 61 -9.00 -7.25 -1.23
C THR A 61 -10.23 -8.16 -1.10
N PRO A 62 -11.18 -7.84 -0.21
CA PRO A 62 -12.41 -8.62 -0.05
C PRO A 62 -13.37 -8.50 -1.25
N THR A 63 -13.27 -7.43 -2.06
CA THR A 63 -14.17 -7.21 -3.20
C THR A 63 -13.43 -6.73 -4.44
N GLN A 64 -13.99 -7.04 -5.62
CA GLN A 64 -13.48 -6.54 -6.90
C GLN A 64 -13.54 -5.01 -6.99
N LYS A 65 -14.54 -4.39 -6.36
CA LYS A 65 -14.66 -2.92 -6.29
C LYS A 65 -13.46 -2.30 -5.56
N GLU A 66 -13.05 -2.89 -4.45
CA GLU A 66 -11.86 -2.42 -3.72
C GLU A 66 -10.57 -2.66 -4.49
N THR A 67 -10.47 -3.79 -5.21
CA THR A 67 -9.37 -4.01 -6.16
C THR A 67 -9.29 -2.86 -7.17
N GLN A 68 -10.42 -2.50 -7.78
CA GLN A 68 -10.47 -1.44 -8.78
C GLN A 68 -10.06 -0.09 -8.20
N ASN A 69 -10.56 0.26 -7.00
CA ASN A 69 -10.17 1.49 -6.33
C ASN A 69 -8.64 1.56 -6.11
N ILE A 70 -8.01 0.46 -5.69
CA ILE A 70 -6.55 0.43 -5.50
C ILE A 70 -5.82 0.57 -6.84
N LEU A 71 -6.29 -0.07 -7.90
CA LEU A 71 -5.68 0.04 -9.24
C LEU A 71 -5.76 1.47 -9.80
N ASP A 72 -6.84 2.19 -9.51
CA ASP A 72 -7.03 3.57 -9.95
C ASP A 72 -6.21 4.55 -9.09
N ASP A 73 -6.15 4.34 -7.77
CA ASP A 73 -5.54 5.26 -6.82
C ASP A 73 -4.02 5.05 -6.65
N PHE A 74 -3.53 3.82 -6.67
CA PHE A 74 -2.11 3.52 -6.41
C PHE A 74 -1.13 4.29 -7.33
N PRO A 75 -1.40 4.42 -8.65
CA PRO A 75 -0.55 5.20 -9.56
C PRO A 75 -0.43 6.69 -9.19
N LEU A 76 -1.31 7.21 -8.34
CA LEU A 76 -1.21 8.59 -7.83
C LEU A 76 -0.07 8.74 -6.81
N PHE A 77 0.30 7.67 -6.10
CA PHE A 77 1.25 7.68 -4.97
C PHE A 77 2.60 6.99 -5.27
N ASP A 78 2.61 6.00 -6.15
CA ASP A 78 3.80 5.26 -6.58
C ASP A 78 3.75 4.99 -8.09
N SER A 79 4.91 4.83 -8.71
CA SER A 79 5.04 4.62 -10.16
C SER A 79 5.30 3.16 -10.55
N ARG A 80 5.41 2.29 -9.55
CA ARG A 80 5.60 0.86 -9.79
C ARG A 80 4.42 0.23 -10.51
N PRO A 81 4.68 -0.81 -11.33
CA PRO A 81 3.61 -1.54 -11.98
C PRO A 81 2.74 -2.22 -10.92
N ILE A 82 1.43 -2.04 -11.05
CA ILE A 82 0.40 -2.77 -10.32
C ILE A 82 -0.40 -3.59 -11.33
N LEU A 83 -0.60 -4.87 -11.05
CA LEU A 83 -1.29 -5.79 -11.94
C LEU A 83 -2.45 -6.45 -11.20
N PRO A 84 -3.68 -6.41 -11.75
CA PRO A 84 -4.75 -7.24 -11.22
C PRO A 84 -4.40 -8.71 -11.46
N PHE A 85 -4.63 -9.56 -10.46
CA PHE A 85 -4.59 -11.00 -10.67
C PHE A 85 -5.86 -11.42 -11.43
N PRO A 86 -5.76 -11.97 -12.65
CA PRO A 86 -6.93 -12.30 -13.45
C PRO A 86 -7.59 -13.58 -12.93
N TRP A 87 -8.61 -13.44 -12.09
CA TRP A 87 -9.51 -14.54 -11.72
C TRP A 87 -10.59 -14.70 -12.79
N GLN A 88 -10.22 -14.89 -14.06
CA GLN A 88 -11.19 -15.26 -15.09
C GLN A 88 -11.33 -16.79 -15.12
N ASN A 89 -12.43 -17.25 -14.52
CA ASN A 89 -13.15 -18.51 -14.71
C ASN A 89 -12.35 -19.71 -15.26
N ARG A 90 -12.06 -20.68 -14.38
CA ARG A 90 -12.16 -22.10 -14.74
C ARG A 90 -13.46 -22.65 -14.18
#